data_AF-A0A849G5Y9-F1
#
_entry.id   AF-A0A849G5Y9-F1
#
_cell.length_a   1.000
_cell.length_b   1.000
_cell.length_c   1.000
_cell.angle_alpha   90.00
_cell.angle_beta   90.00
_cell.angle_gamma   90.00
#
_symmetry.space_group_name_H-M   'P 1'
#
loop_
_entity.id
_entity.type
_entity.pdbx_description
1 polymer ?
#
loop_
_entity_poly.entity_id
_entity_poly.type
_entity_poly.pdbx_seq_one_letter_code
_entity_poly.pdbx_strand_id
1 'polypeptide(L)' 'ARVQQCARDFGIAAETLASKRELSAIIISGNQDSRVFSGWRRSAIGDELLALL' A
#
# COMPACT_ATOMS: atom_id res chain seq x y z
N ALA A 1 0.96 -3.18 11.84
CA ALA A 1 1.37 -2.35 10.68
C ALA A 1 0.13 -1.76 10.03
N ARG A 2 0.17 -0.50 9.55
CA ARG A 2 -1.00 0.23 9.03
C ARG A 2 -1.71 -0.50 7.88
N VAL A 3 -0.94 -1.06 6.95
CA VAL A 3 -1.43 -1.93 5.85
C VAL A 3 -2.29 -3.11 6.35
N GLN A 4 -1.91 -3.74 7.47
CA GLN A 4 -2.66 -4.87 8.04
C GLN A 4 -4.00 -4.43 8.65
N GLN A 5 -4.09 -3.20 9.15
CA GLN A 5 -5.35 -2.66 9.67
C GLN A 5 -6.31 -2.40 8.50
N CYS A 6 -5.88 -1.67 7.47
CA CYS A 6 -6.70 -1.43 6.28
C CYS A 6 -7.17 -2.74 5.66
N ALA A 7 -6.30 -3.76 5.56
CA ALA A 7 -6.67 -5.07 5.03
C ALA A 7 -7.84 -5.71 5.80
N ARG A 8 -7.84 -5.61 7.13
CA ARG A 8 -8.95 -6.07 7.97
C ARG A 8 -10.22 -5.27 7.74
N ASP A 9 -10.10 -3.94 7.62
CA ASP A 9 -11.26 -3.06 7.41
C ASP A 9 -11.95 -3.34 6.06
N PHE A 10 -11.18 -3.74 5.04
CA PHE A 10 -11.69 -4.17 3.74
C PHE A 10 -12.06 -5.67 3.68
N GLY A 11 -11.79 -6.46 4.72
CA GLY A 11 -12.06 -7.89 4.73
C GLY A 11 -11.22 -8.71 3.73
N ILE A 12 -10.01 -8.23 3.39
CA ILE A 12 -9.13 -8.84 2.39
C ILE A 12 -7.77 -9.20 2.99
N ALA A 13 -7.00 -10.04 2.29
CA ALA A 13 -5.61 -10.29 2.63
C ALA A 13 -4.77 -9.03 2.39
N ALA A 14 -3.81 -8.75 3.28
CA ALA A 14 -2.93 -7.59 3.14
C ALA A 14 -2.13 -7.58 1.82
N GLU A 15 -1.78 -8.76 1.30
CA GLU A 15 -1.11 -8.92 0.00
C GLU A 15 -1.98 -8.49 -1.19
N THR A 16 -3.31 -8.42 -1.02
CA THR A 16 -4.24 -7.89 -2.03
C THR A 16 -4.17 -6.36 -2.11
N LEU A 17 -3.87 -5.71 -0.98
CA LEU A 17 -3.61 -4.26 -0.89
C LEU A 17 -2.24 -3.91 -1.41
N ALA A 18 -1.20 -4.54 -0.87
CA ALA A 18 0.17 -4.36 -1.34
C ALA A 18 1.02 -5.57 -0.96
N SER A 19 1.79 -6.10 -1.92
CA SER A 19 2.70 -7.20 -1.63
C SER A 19 3.91 -6.72 -0.80
N LYS A 20 4.56 -7.63 -0.07
CA LYS A 20 5.80 -7.30 0.66
C LYS A 20 6.87 -6.70 -0.26
N ARG A 21 7.04 -7.25 -1.47
CA ARG A 21 7.98 -6.74 -2.47
C ARG A 21 7.64 -5.32 -2.92
N GLU A 22 6.37 -5.06 -3.17
CA GLU A 22 5.87 -3.74 -3.59
C GLU A 22 6.08 -2.71 -2.47
N LEU A 23 5.72 -3.05 -1.22
CA LEU A 23 5.98 -2.19 -0.05
C LEU A 23 7.46 -1.93 0.15
N SER A 24 8.33 -2.93 0.00
CA SER A 24 9.78 -2.73 0.07
C SER A 24 10.29 -1.80 -1.01
N ALA A 25 9.84 -1.94 -2.26
CA ALA A 25 10.25 -1.05 -3.34
C ALA A 25 9.82 0.41 -3.10
N ILE A 26 8.62 0.61 -2.54
CA ILE A 26 8.11 1.93 -2.17
C ILE A 26 8.95 2.51 -1.04
N ILE A 27 9.03 1.83 0.10
CA ILE A 27 9.62 2.36 1.34
C ILE A 27 11.14 2.53 1.22
N ILE A 28 11.83 1.61 0.54
CA ILE A 28 13.30 1.62 0.47
C ILE A 28 13.79 2.46 -0.71
N SER A 29 13.14 2.33 -1.87
CA SER A 29 13.63 2.93 -3.12
C SER A 29 12.86 4.19 -3.53
N GLY A 30 11.82 4.58 -2.77
CA GLY A 30 10.94 5.69 -3.13
C GLY A 30 10.14 5.42 -4.41
N ASN A 31 9.94 4.15 -4.79
CA ASN A 31 9.31 3.82 -6.05
C ASN A 31 7.82 4.20 -6.04
N GLN A 32 7.45 5.25 -6.77
CA GLN A 32 6.08 5.73 -6.95
C GLN A 32 5.35 5.07 -8.14
N ASP A 33 6.05 4.27 -8.95
CA ASP A 33 5.45 3.49 -10.03
C ASP A 33 4.91 2.15 -9.49
N SER A 34 3.81 2.25 -8.76
CA SER A 34 3.16 1.12 -8.10
C SER A 34 1.64 1.20 -8.20
N ARG A 35 0.99 0.04 -8.35
CA ARG A 35 -0.47 -0.05 -8.44
C ARG A 35 -1.15 0.34 -7.13
N VAL A 36 -0.44 0.32 -6.00
CA VAL A 36 -0.98 0.79 -4.72
C VAL A 36 -1.34 2.28 -4.74
N PHE A 37 -0.74 3.08 -5.64
CA PHE A 37 -1.02 4.51 -5.81
C PHE A 37 -2.11 4.79 -6.86
N SER A 38 -2.84 3.76 -7.27
CA SER A 38 -3.90 3.86 -8.27
C SER A 38 -5.20 3.17 -7.81
N GLY A 39 -6.34 3.64 -8.33
CA GLY A 39 -7.65 3.04 -8.08
C GLY A 39 -8.02 2.97 -6.60
N TRP A 40 -8.76 1.94 -6.22
CA TRP A 40 -9.26 1.76 -4.85
C TRP A 40 -8.13 1.55 -3.82
N ARG A 41 -6.98 1.00 -4.22
CA ARG A 41 -5.82 0.82 -3.33
C ARG A 41 -5.22 2.15 -2.90
N ARG A 42 -5.28 3.16 -3.79
CA ARG A 42 -4.83 4.51 -3.48
C ARG A 42 -5.61 5.09 -2.32
N SER A 43 -6.93 5.06 -2.43
CA SER A 43 -7.85 5.54 -1.41
C SER A 43 -7.77 4.74 -0.10
N ALA A 44 -7.37 3.45 -0.18
CA ALA A 44 -7.27 2.59 0.99
C ALA A 44 -5.98 2.82 1.81
N ILE A 45 -4.83 2.98 1.15
CA ILE A 45 -3.53 3.09 1.83
C ILE A 45 -2.48 3.85 0.99
N GLY A 46 -2.66 3.98 -0.32
CA GLY A 46 -1.65 4.59 -1.21
C GLY A 46 -1.35 6.05 -0.88
N ASP A 47 -2.36 6.87 -0.56
CA ASP A 47 -2.13 8.27 -0.18
C ASP A 47 -1.33 8.37 1.14
N GLU A 48 -1.57 7.47 2.08
CA GLU A 48 -0.80 7.39 3.32
C GLU A 48 0.64 6.92 3.10
N LEU A 49 0.87 6.01 2.16
CA LEU A 49 2.21 5.58 1.78
C LEU A 49 2.99 6.70 1.08
N LEU A 50 2.33 7.49 0.23
CA LEU A 50 2.94 8.67 -0.41
C LEU A 50 3.37 9.71 0.61
N ALA A 51 2.59 9.91 1.68
CA ALA A 51 2.93 10.85 2.75
C ALA A 51 4.14 10.43 3.61
N LEU A 52 4.65 9.21 3.43
CA LEU A 52 5.82 8.68 4.14
C LEU A 52 7.10 8.67 3.29
N LEU A 53 7.00 9.04 2.01
CA LEU A 53 8.13 9.21 1.09
C LEU A 53 8.65 10.65 1.14
#